data_AF-H7C704-F1
#
_entry.id   AF-H7C704-F1
#
_cell.length_a   1.000
_cell.length_b   1.000
_cell.length_c   1.000
_cell.angle_alpha   90.00
_cell.angle_beta   90.00
_cell.angle_gamma   90.00
#
_symmetry.space_group_name_H-M   'P 1'
#
loop_
_entity.id
_entity.type
_entity.pdbx_description
1 polymer ?
#
loop_
_entity_poly.entity_id
_entity_poly.type
_entity_poly.pdbx_seq_one_letter_code
_entity_poly.pdbx_strand_id
1 'polypeptide(L)'
;MEQQHPTIHTLKIETEFFKAVKERRKTFEIRKNDRNFQVGDILILEEYMNGMYLDDECEAEVIYITDYAQREGYVVLGIELH
;
A
#
# COMPACT_ATOMS: atom_id res chain seq x y z
N MET A 1 -5.77 -8.53 26.06
CA MET A 1 -5.07 -8.22 24.80
C MET A 1 -6.11 -7.55 23.92
N GLU A 2 -5.93 -6.27 23.62
CA GLU A 2 -6.82 -5.57 22.69
C GLU A 2 -6.74 -6.27 21.33
N GLN A 3 -7.89 -6.63 20.76
CA GLN A 3 -7.94 -7.07 19.37
C GLN A 3 -7.67 -5.82 18.54
N GLN A 4 -6.47 -5.69 17.98
CA GLN A 4 -6.21 -4.65 17.00
C GLN A 4 -7.02 -5.00 15.75
N HIS A 5 -7.99 -4.14 15.45
CA HIS A 5 -8.68 -4.20 14.17
C HIS A 5 -7.78 -3.61 13.09
N PRO A 6 -7.75 -4.20 11.89
CA PRO A 6 -6.96 -3.67 10.79
C PRO A 6 -7.43 -2.26 10.44
N THR A 7 -6.50 -1.31 10.29
CA THR A 7 -6.83 0.03 9.79
C THR A 7 -6.87 -0.02 8.27
N ILE A 8 -7.88 0.59 7.67
CA ILE A 8 -8.03 0.67 6.21
C ILE A 8 -7.48 2.01 5.73
N HIS A 9 -6.55 1.98 4.77
CA HIS A 9 -5.93 3.14 4.16
C HIS A 9 -6.23 3.22 2.66
N THR A 10 -7.00 4.21 2.23
CA THR A 10 -7.19 4.50 0.81
C THR A 10 -6.04 5.34 0.27
N LEU A 11 -5.41 4.87 -0.81
CA LEU A 11 -4.17 5.39 -1.36
C LEU A 11 -4.21 5.40 -2.88
N LYS A 12 -3.81 6.53 -3.47
CA LYS A 12 -3.53 6.60 -4.92
C LYS A 12 -2.31 5.75 -5.28
N ILE A 13 -2.34 5.17 -6.47
CA ILE A 13 -1.22 4.51 -7.11
C ILE A 13 -1.23 4.77 -8.62
N GLU A 14 -0.08 5.10 -9.19
CA GLU A 14 0.03 5.36 -10.64
C GLU A 14 -0.26 4.07 -11.43
N THR A 15 -0.96 4.19 -12.56
CA THR A 15 -1.37 3.08 -13.44
C THR A 15 -0.27 2.03 -13.71
N GLU A 16 0.99 2.46 -13.91
CA GLU A 16 2.10 1.52 -14.15
C GLU A 16 2.31 0.57 -12.95
N PHE A 17 2.31 1.10 -11.73
CA PHE A 17 2.52 0.33 -10.52
C PHE A 17 1.26 -0.44 -10.12
N PHE A 18 0.07 0.14 -10.34
CA PHE A 18 -1.20 -0.52 -10.09
C PHE A 18 -1.31 -1.84 -10.87
N LYS A 19 -0.99 -1.81 -12.17
CA LYS A 19 -0.96 -3.02 -13.01
C LYS A 19 0.06 -4.04 -12.50
N ALA A 20 1.25 -3.59 -12.10
CA ALA A 20 2.27 -4.48 -11.53
C ALA A 20 1.84 -5.14 -10.22
N VAL A 21 1.07 -4.44 -9.38
CA VAL A 21 0.46 -4.98 -8.15
C VAL A 21 -0.63 -6.00 -8.49
N LYS A 22 -1.58 -5.68 -9.39
CA LYS A 22 -2.64 -6.62 -9.82
C LYS A 22 -2.10 -7.90 -10.45
N GLU A 23 -0.99 -7.80 -11.17
CA GLU A 23 -0.27 -8.95 -11.74
C GLU A 23 0.60 -9.70 -10.71
N ARG A 24 0.59 -9.29 -9.44
CA ARG A 24 1.38 -9.85 -8.33
C ARG A 24 2.90 -9.84 -8.56
N ARG A 25 3.38 -9.03 -9.51
CA ARG A 25 4.83 -8.83 -9.76
C ARG A 25 5.45 -7.84 -8.78
N LYS A 26 4.67 -6.84 -8.35
CA LYS A 26 5.05 -5.87 -7.34
C LYS A 26 4.32 -6.19 -6.04
N THR A 27 5.02 -6.81 -5.11
CA THR A 27 4.50 -7.25 -3.80
C THR A 27 4.92 -6.30 -2.67
N PHE A 28 5.18 -5.03 -2.99
CA PHE A 28 5.57 -4.03 -2.01
C PHE A 28 5.09 -2.63 -2.40
N GLU A 29 4.95 -1.74 -1.43
CA GLU A 29 4.72 -0.30 -1.57
C GLU A 29 5.82 0.49 -0.87
N ILE A 30 6.12 1.71 -1.34
CA ILE A 30 7.02 2.65 -0.64
C ILE A 30 6.23 3.90 -0.33
N ARG A 31 6.10 4.25 0.95
CA ARG A 31 5.24 5.34 1.42
C ARG A 31 5.93 6.14 2.51
N LYS A 32 5.59 7.43 2.61
CA LYS A 32 5.87 8.20 3.82
C LYS A 32 5.02 7.60 4.94
N ASN A 33 5.60 7.32 6.10
CA ASN A 33 4.88 6.75 7.24
C ASN A 33 4.11 7.82 8.04
N ASP A 34 3.36 8.68 7.35
CA ASP A 34 2.54 9.75 7.95
C ASP A 34 1.17 9.27 8.45
N ARG A 35 0.86 7.99 8.25
CA ARG A 35 -0.36 7.31 8.70
C ARG A 35 -0.11 6.25 9.78
N ASN A 36 1.15 6.10 10.22
CA ASN A 36 1.57 5.06 11.15
C ASN A 36 1.14 3.65 10.70
N PHE A 37 1.50 3.26 9.47
CA PHE A 37 1.18 1.95 8.91
C PHE A 37 1.65 0.82 9.83
N GLN A 38 0.79 -0.18 10.03
CA GLN A 38 1.07 -1.38 10.83
C GLN A 38 0.95 -2.64 9.98
N VAL A 39 1.60 -3.72 10.41
CA VAL A 39 1.34 -5.05 9.88
C VAL A 39 -0.10 -5.43 10.21
N GLY A 40 -0.82 -5.98 9.22
CA GLY A 40 -2.25 -6.26 9.28
C GLY A 40 -3.14 -5.13 8.76
N ASP A 41 -2.61 -3.93 8.50
CA ASP A 41 -3.39 -2.86 7.85
C ASP A 41 -3.79 -3.25 6.42
N ILE A 42 -4.95 -2.75 5.97
CA ILE A 42 -5.45 -2.95 4.62
C ILE A 42 -5.22 -1.69 3.78
N LEU A 43 -4.65 -1.86 2.60
CA LEU A 43 -4.49 -0.81 1.60
C LEU A 43 -5.55 -0.97 0.51
N ILE A 44 -6.35 0.08 0.32
CA ILE A 44 -7.18 0.22 -0.89
C ILE A 44 -6.38 1.08 -1.87
N LEU A 45 -5.84 0.45 -2.89
CA LEU A 45 -5.01 1.08 -3.91
C LEU A 45 -5.89 1.50 -5.09
N GLU A 46 -6.14 2.80 -5.22
CA GLU A 46 -6.96 3.39 -6.29
C GLU A 46 -6.09 3.75 -7.51
N GLU A 47 -6.45 3.25 -8.69
CA GLU A 47 -5.74 3.55 -9.92
C GLU A 47 -5.86 5.05 -10.28
N TYR A 48 -4.71 5.70 -10.41
CA TYR A 48 -4.59 7.12 -10.69
C TYR A 48 -3.70 7.35 -11.90
N MET A 49 -4.14 8.24 -12.80
CA MET A 49 -3.36 8.64 -13.96
C MET A 49 -3.68 10.08 -14.35
N ASN A 50 -2.64 10.89 -14.59
CA ASN A 50 -2.78 12.26 -15.14
C ASN A 50 -3.77 13.15 -14.39
N GLY A 51 -3.79 13.09 -13.06
CA GLY A 51 -4.66 13.94 -12.26
C GLY A 51 -6.04 13.33 -11.96
N MET A 52 -6.39 12.20 -12.56
CA MET A 52 -7.72 11.59 -12.49
C MET A 52 -7.68 10.16 -11.94
N TYR A 53 -8.75 9.77 -11.25
CA TYR A 53 -9.03 8.39 -10.87
C TYR A 53 -9.61 7.64 -12.07
N LEU A 54 -9.22 6.38 -12.26
CA LEU A 54 -9.67 5.52 -13.37
C LEU A 54 -10.75 4.50 -12.97
N ASP A 55 -11.35 4.66 -11.78
CA ASP A 55 -12.42 3.82 -11.22
C ASP A 55 -12.08 2.31 -11.10
N ASP A 56 -10.78 1.95 -11.04
CA ASP A 56 -10.30 0.60 -10.66
C ASP A 56 -9.54 0.70 -9.33
N GLU A 57 -9.68 -0.32 -8.50
CA GLU A 57 -9.01 -0.43 -7.21
C GLU A 57 -8.63 -1.88 -6.91
N CYS A 58 -7.69 -2.06 -5.98
CA CYS A 58 -7.41 -3.36 -5.43
C CYS A 58 -7.09 -3.28 -3.94
N GLU A 59 -7.40 -4.37 -3.24
CA GLU A 59 -7.19 -4.51 -1.81
C GLU A 59 -5.95 -5.36 -1.55
N ALA A 60 -5.07 -4.87 -0.67
CA ALA A 60 -3.88 -5.60 -0.24
C ALA A 60 -3.64 -5.45 1.26
N GLU A 61 -3.23 -6.53 1.92
CA GLU A 61 -2.82 -6.52 3.34
C GLU A 61 -1.33 -6.19 3.46
N VAL A 62 -0.97 -5.37 4.46
CA VAL A 62 0.43 -5.12 4.84
C VAL A 62 0.94 -6.30 5.68
N ILE A 63 1.82 -7.11 5.11
CA ILE A 63 2.38 -8.31 5.76
C ILE A 63 3.79 -8.10 6.33
N TYR A 64 4.45 -6.99 5.97
CA TYR A 64 5.81 -6.67 6.43
C TYR A 64 6.06 -5.16 6.35
N ILE A 65 6.86 -4.60 7.27
CA ILE A 65 7.28 -3.19 7.25
C ILE A 65 8.77 -3.08 7.57
N THR A 66 9.48 -2.27 6.80
CA THR A 66 10.87 -1.87 7.10
C THR A 66 11.16 -0.45 6.63
N ASP A 67 12.01 0.26 7.34
CA ASP A 67 12.60 1.55 6.95
C ASP A 67 14.03 1.42 6.41
N TYR A 68 14.54 0.18 6.25
CA TYR A 68 15.91 -0.08 5.85
C TYR A 68 16.25 0.56 4.50
N ALA A 69 17.33 1.36 4.50
CA ALA A 69 17.83 2.10 3.34
C ALA A 69 16.79 3.03 2.66
N GLN A 70 15.75 3.45 3.38
CA GLN A 70 14.78 4.45 2.91
C GLN A 70 15.20 5.86 3.32
N ARG A 71 14.57 6.85 2.68
CA ARG A 71 14.65 8.25 3.12
C ARG A 71 13.98 8.39 4.50
N GLU A 72 14.39 9.40 5.25
CA GLU A 72 13.81 9.67 6.58
C GLU A 72 12.28 9.77 6.50
N GLY A 73 11.60 9.01 7.36
CA GLY A 73 10.14 8.97 7.44
C GLY A 73 9.46 8.15 6.33
N TYR A 74 10.20 7.43 5.48
CA TYR A 74 9.64 6.50 4.50
C TYR A 74 9.81 5.05 4.93
N VAL A 75 8.85 4.22 4.55
CA VAL A 75 8.83 2.77 4.80
C VAL A 75 8.56 2.01 3.50
N VAL A 76 9.09 0.79 3.44
CA VAL A 76 8.66 -0.24 2.50
C VAL A 76 7.64 -1.11 3.20
N LEU A 77 6.46 -1.24 2.60
CA LEU A 77 5.39 -2.13 3.02
C LEU A 77 5.45 -3.36 2.13
N GLY A 78 5.74 -4.54 2.67
CA GLY A 78 5.46 -5.80 1.97
C GLY A 78 3.95 -6.03 1.98
N ILE A 79 3.37 -6.35 0.82
CA ILE A 79 1.92 -6.47 0.66
C ILE A 79 1.52 -7.81 0.04
N GLU A 80 0.36 -8.33 0.46
CA GLU A 80 -0.30 -9.49 -0.15
C GLU A 80 -1.63 -9.05 -0.78
N LEU A 81 -1.80 -9.34 -2.08
CA LEU A 81 -3.00 -8.98 -2.82
C LEU A 81 -4.11 -10.02 -2.63
N HIS A 82 -5.30 -9.57 -2.24
CA HIS A 82 -6.49 -10.40 -2.10
C HIS A 82 -7.06 -10.87 -3.47
#